data_AF-A0A1Y3MQW7-F1
#
_entry.id   AF-A0A1Y3MQW7-F1
#
_cell.length_a   1.000
_cell.length_b   1.000
_cell.length_c   1.000
_cell.angle_alpha   90.00
_cell.angle_beta   90.00
_cell.angle_gamma   90.00
#
_symmetry.space_group_name_H-M   'P 1'
#
loop_
_entity.id
_entity.type
_entity.pdbx_description
1 polymer ?
#
loop_
_entity_poly.entity_id
_entity_poly.type
_entity_poly.pdbx_seq_one_letter_code
_entity_poly.pdbx_strand_id
1 'polypeptide(L)'
;SEFYNSEEYSKIKLDSGGFIFLKFWYIPDYHLYTITPLPGGKDGISGSCIGGYNIGINSYITDEKKEASIKVLEYINSKEIQKKVIKEYHLYSAIPSLYDDEDVCATVNCTFIKNMQFTLRPKEKNYNYYSKQFRTYIYEFLYGGGGGDGGSVTFIIPYDVETKLIEGGKNFQICRMEHTSGTIIIWSMEETYNDIRFLVLAIYMDIFFFILFIIVNNLKIDHYLLSFTLYNILYILISVINYLFIYGYRIIYETIKINNEEEELIKQLKENFKDNDEDVERITTSTSKSYNNTSNQDIFTNKLLNYHYRVSITSKNSYSSQNVIEKNLEKNNC
;
A
#
# COMPACT_ATOMS: atom_id res chain seq x y z
N SER A 1 0.16 -8.76 -17.78
CA SER A 1 0.60 -7.35 -17.81
C SER A 1 -0.56 -6.34 -17.84
N GLU A 2 -1.84 -6.73 -17.98
CA GLU A 2 -2.96 -5.78 -18.12
C GLU A 2 -3.49 -5.16 -16.82
N PHE A 3 -3.30 -5.79 -15.66
CA PHE A 3 -3.80 -5.27 -14.38
C PHE A 3 -2.81 -4.35 -13.65
N TYR A 4 -1.63 -4.11 -14.22
CA TYR A 4 -0.65 -3.18 -13.67
C TYR A 4 -0.98 -1.70 -13.97
N ASN A 5 -1.86 -1.42 -14.94
CA ASN A 5 -2.31 -0.05 -15.20
C ASN A 5 -3.54 0.31 -14.36
N SER A 6 -3.33 1.25 -13.45
CA SER A 6 -3.88 1.27 -12.08
C SER A 6 -5.23 1.97 -11.90
N GLU A 7 -5.63 2.84 -12.81
CA GLU A 7 -6.91 3.58 -12.77
C GLU A 7 -7.12 4.30 -14.10
N GLU A 8 -6.03 4.88 -14.60
CA GLU A 8 -5.95 5.57 -15.89
C GLU A 8 -6.36 4.69 -17.07
N TYR A 9 -5.93 3.43 -17.11
CA TYR A 9 -6.34 2.51 -18.17
C TYR A 9 -7.85 2.25 -18.16
N SER A 10 -8.42 2.02 -16.98
CA SER A 10 -9.88 1.87 -16.84
C SER A 10 -10.60 3.14 -17.26
N LYS A 11 -10.06 4.32 -16.96
CA LYS A 11 -10.60 5.61 -17.42
C LYS A 11 -10.53 5.75 -18.95
N ILE A 12 -9.40 5.43 -19.58
CA ILE A 12 -9.27 5.43 -21.05
C ILE A 12 -10.29 4.48 -21.69
N LYS A 13 -10.52 3.31 -21.10
CA LYS A 13 -11.56 2.38 -21.58
C LYS A 13 -12.95 2.95 -21.39
N LEU A 14 -13.23 3.58 -20.25
CA LEU A 14 -14.47 4.27 -19.97
C LEU A 14 -14.76 5.35 -21.04
N ASP A 15 -13.77 6.19 -21.35
CA ASP A 15 -13.92 7.29 -22.32
C ASP A 15 -13.98 6.81 -23.78
N SER A 16 -13.27 5.73 -24.12
CA SER A 16 -13.26 5.17 -25.48
C SER A 16 -14.43 4.22 -25.79
N GLY A 17 -15.17 3.75 -24.78
CA GLY A 17 -16.23 2.76 -24.94
C GLY A 17 -15.74 1.35 -25.30
N GLY A 18 -14.45 1.08 -25.14
CA GLY A 18 -13.83 -0.20 -25.49
C GLY A 18 -14.05 -1.31 -24.44
N PHE A 19 -15.27 -1.48 -23.93
CA PHE A 19 -15.62 -2.48 -22.91
C PHE A 19 -17.11 -2.85 -22.97
N ILE A 20 -17.47 -4.03 -22.45
CA ILE A 20 -18.87 -4.43 -22.22
C ILE A 20 -19.23 -4.25 -20.74
N PHE A 21 -18.34 -4.70 -19.85
CA PHE A 21 -18.44 -4.51 -18.41
C PHE A 21 -17.14 -3.93 -17.89
N LEU A 22 -17.22 -2.91 -17.03
CA LEU A 22 -16.07 -2.28 -16.39
C LEU A 22 -16.41 -1.99 -14.94
N LYS A 23 -15.51 -2.42 -14.03
CA LYS A 23 -15.56 -2.02 -12.62
C LYS A 23 -14.78 -0.72 -12.46
N PHE A 24 -15.43 0.32 -11.96
CA PHE A 24 -14.78 1.59 -11.66
C PHE A 24 -15.41 2.28 -10.44
N TRP A 25 -14.82 3.39 -10.00
CA TRP A 25 -15.41 4.26 -8.99
C TRP A 25 -16.70 4.89 -9.50
N TYR A 26 -17.62 5.21 -8.58
CA TYR A 26 -18.80 6.00 -8.93
C TYR A 26 -18.37 7.40 -9.35
N ILE A 27 -18.75 7.81 -10.56
CA ILE A 27 -18.54 9.15 -11.09
C ILE A 27 -19.93 9.79 -11.24
N PRO A 28 -20.24 10.86 -10.50
CA PRO A 28 -21.51 11.58 -10.69
C PRO A 28 -21.60 12.11 -12.12
N ASP A 29 -22.83 12.17 -12.66
CA ASP A 29 -23.15 12.76 -13.96
C ASP A 29 -22.49 12.12 -15.19
N TYR A 30 -22.00 10.89 -15.04
CA TYR A 30 -21.44 10.12 -16.15
C TYR A 30 -22.54 9.32 -16.87
N HIS A 31 -23.25 9.97 -17.80
CA HIS A 31 -24.47 9.43 -18.42
C HIS A 31 -24.26 8.48 -19.61
N LEU A 32 -23.01 8.23 -20.00
CA LEU A 32 -22.71 7.40 -21.19
C LEU A 32 -22.98 5.91 -20.97
N TYR A 33 -23.04 5.45 -19.71
CA TYR A 33 -23.20 4.04 -19.39
C TYR A 33 -24.20 3.82 -18.26
N THR A 34 -24.77 2.62 -18.23
CA THR A 34 -25.63 2.18 -17.13
C THR A 34 -24.78 1.67 -15.98
N ILE A 35 -25.06 2.16 -14.78
CA ILE A 35 -24.40 1.75 -13.54
C ILE A 35 -25.25 0.67 -12.87
N THR A 36 -24.62 -0.44 -12.47
CA THR A 36 -25.29 -1.54 -11.74
C THR A 36 -24.51 -1.90 -10.48
N PRO A 37 -25.14 -2.51 -9.46
CA PRO A 37 -24.40 -3.13 -8.37
C PRO A 37 -23.41 -4.17 -8.92
N LEU A 38 -22.26 -4.30 -8.27
CA LEU A 38 -21.27 -5.31 -8.66
C LEU A 38 -21.84 -6.72 -8.38
N PRO A 39 -21.80 -7.64 -9.35
CA PRO A 39 -22.30 -8.99 -9.15
C PRO A 39 -21.44 -9.75 -8.14
N GLY A 40 -22.08 -10.53 -7.28
CA GLY A 40 -21.43 -11.49 -6.39
C GLY A 40 -21.35 -12.89 -7.00
N GLY A 41 -20.71 -13.81 -6.29
CA GLY A 41 -20.58 -15.21 -6.73
C GLY A 41 -21.85 -16.07 -6.57
N LYS A 42 -22.98 -15.48 -6.16
CA LYS A 42 -24.28 -16.13 -5.97
C LYS A 42 -25.40 -15.18 -6.39
N ASP A 43 -26.50 -15.73 -6.91
CA ASP A 43 -27.68 -14.95 -7.28
C ASP A 43 -28.22 -14.15 -6.09
N GLY A 44 -28.58 -12.89 -6.36
CA GLY A 44 -29.05 -11.95 -5.34
C GLY A 44 -27.97 -11.39 -4.41
N ILE A 45 -26.71 -11.83 -4.54
CA ILE A 45 -25.58 -11.29 -3.79
C ILE A 45 -24.83 -10.28 -4.65
N SER A 46 -24.55 -9.11 -4.07
CA SER A 46 -23.67 -8.10 -4.64
C SER A 46 -22.53 -7.79 -3.67
N GLY A 47 -21.53 -7.04 -4.12
CA GLY A 47 -20.45 -6.64 -3.24
C GLY A 47 -19.84 -5.31 -3.63
N SER A 48 -19.88 -4.34 -2.73
CA SER A 48 -19.19 -3.06 -2.89
C SER A 48 -18.39 -2.72 -1.64
N CYS A 49 -17.13 -2.34 -1.77
CA CYS A 49 -16.37 -1.88 -0.61
C CYS A 49 -16.85 -0.49 -0.19
N ILE A 50 -17.14 -0.28 1.09
CA ILE A 50 -17.37 1.07 1.62
C ILE A 50 -16.05 1.84 1.55
N GLY A 51 -16.07 2.92 0.78
CA GLY A 51 -15.03 3.95 0.75
C GLY A 51 -15.51 5.26 1.36
N GLY A 52 -14.79 6.34 1.05
CA GLY A 52 -15.13 7.69 1.45
C GLY A 52 -14.08 8.33 2.35
N TYR A 53 -14.39 9.55 2.79
CA TYR A 53 -13.53 10.35 3.64
C TYR A 53 -14.03 10.29 5.08
N ASN A 54 -13.12 10.06 6.02
CA ASN A 54 -13.38 10.24 7.44
C ASN A 54 -12.79 11.59 7.85
N ILE A 55 -13.51 12.35 8.67
CA ILE A 55 -13.04 13.61 9.22
C ILE A 55 -12.75 13.39 10.70
N GLY A 56 -11.52 13.72 11.12
CA GLY A 56 -11.07 13.61 12.50
C GLY A 56 -10.69 14.97 13.06
N ILE A 57 -10.86 15.15 14.37
CA ILE A 57 -10.39 16.34 15.08
C ILE A 57 -9.00 16.04 15.65
N ASN A 58 -8.04 16.93 15.39
CA ASN A 58 -6.69 16.80 15.92
C ASN A 58 -6.73 16.89 17.47
N SER A 59 -6.21 15.87 18.15
CA SER A 59 -6.20 15.79 19.62
C SER A 59 -5.31 16.84 20.30
N TYR A 60 -4.37 17.43 19.57
CA TYR A 60 -3.36 18.37 20.09
C TYR A 60 -3.79 19.85 20.08
N ILE A 61 -5.01 20.17 19.63
CA ILE A 61 -5.53 21.54 19.66
C ILE A 61 -6.16 21.87 21.02
N THR A 62 -6.37 23.16 21.29
CA THR A 62 -7.04 23.62 22.52
C THR A 62 -8.49 23.15 22.58
N ASP A 63 -9.04 22.99 23.79
CA ASP A 63 -10.41 22.49 23.95
C ASP A 63 -11.45 23.41 23.31
N GLU A 64 -11.26 24.73 23.37
CA GLU A 64 -12.06 25.71 22.63
C GLU A 64 -12.10 25.41 21.11
N LYS A 65 -10.95 25.05 20.52
CA LYS A 65 -10.87 24.68 19.10
C LYS A 65 -11.51 23.32 18.82
N LYS A 66 -11.45 22.38 19.76
CA LYS A 66 -12.15 21.10 19.64
C LYS A 66 -13.67 21.34 19.62
N GLU A 67 -14.20 22.13 20.55
CA GLU A 67 -15.63 22.48 20.60
C GLU A 67 -16.09 23.19 19.32
N ALA A 68 -15.32 24.16 18.83
CA ALA A 68 -15.60 24.82 17.55
C ALA A 68 -15.57 23.82 16.37
N SER A 69 -14.61 22.91 16.35
CA SER A 69 -14.51 21.87 15.31
C SER A 69 -15.69 20.91 15.35
N ILE A 70 -16.16 20.51 16.54
CA ILE A 70 -17.36 19.69 16.73
C ILE A 70 -18.56 20.37 16.10
N LYS A 71 -18.77 21.68 16.34
CA LYS A 71 -19.89 22.44 15.75
C LYS A 71 -19.85 22.45 14.22
N VAL A 72 -18.66 22.57 13.63
CA VAL A 72 -18.48 22.49 12.17
C VAL A 72 -18.81 21.09 11.66
N LEU A 73 -18.37 20.03 12.34
CA LEU A 73 -18.68 18.66 11.93
C LEU A 73 -20.16 18.31 12.08
N GLU A 74 -20.82 18.79 13.13
CA GLU A 74 -22.28 18.68 13.30
C GLU A 74 -23.02 19.33 12.13
N TYR A 75 -22.60 20.52 11.73
CA TYR A 75 -23.20 21.23 10.60
C TYR A 75 -22.99 20.50 9.27
N ILE A 76 -21.76 20.10 8.94
CA ILE A 76 -21.43 19.41 7.67
C ILE A 76 -22.14 18.05 7.58
N ASN A 77 -22.30 17.34 8.71
CA ASN A 77 -23.01 16.05 8.75
C ASN A 77 -24.51 16.19 9.00
N SER A 78 -25.05 17.40 9.07
CA SER A 78 -26.49 17.59 9.21
C SER A 78 -27.23 17.04 7.99
N LYS A 79 -28.45 16.53 8.21
CA LYS A 79 -29.30 16.00 7.12
C LYS A 79 -29.54 17.04 6.02
N GLU A 80 -29.70 18.31 6.40
CA GLU A 80 -29.92 19.41 5.47
C GLU A 80 -28.73 19.60 4.53
N ILE A 81 -27.52 19.69 5.08
CA ILE A 81 -26.31 19.87 4.28
C ILE A 81 -26.01 18.64 3.43
N GLN A 82 -26.17 17.44 3.99
CA GLN A 82 -25.99 16.20 3.23
C GLN A 82 -27.04 16.05 2.11
N LYS A 83 -28.30 16.46 2.33
CA LYS A 83 -29.34 16.54 1.28
C LYS A 83 -28.91 17.51 0.18
N LYS A 84 -28.37 18.68 0.54
CA LYS A 84 -27.83 19.65 -0.43
C LYS A 84 -26.68 19.07 -1.25
N VAL A 85 -25.73 18.38 -0.61
CA VAL A 85 -24.60 17.72 -1.30
C VAL A 85 -25.08 16.71 -2.33
N ILE A 86 -26.05 15.87 -1.97
CA ILE A 86 -26.63 14.89 -2.91
C ILE A 86 -27.29 15.62 -4.08
N LYS A 87 -28.06 16.68 -3.82
CA LYS A 87 -28.84 17.37 -4.86
C LYS A 87 -27.98 18.23 -5.80
N GLU A 88 -26.90 18.82 -5.31
CA GLU A 88 -26.06 19.73 -6.11
C GLU A 88 -24.91 19.02 -6.81
N TYR A 89 -24.35 17.97 -6.19
CA TYR A 89 -23.16 17.29 -6.68
C TYR A 89 -23.39 15.82 -7.04
N HIS A 90 -24.60 15.31 -6.85
CA HIS A 90 -24.98 13.90 -7.10
C HIS A 90 -24.07 12.88 -6.39
N LEU A 91 -23.45 13.31 -5.27
CA LEU A 91 -22.62 12.48 -4.41
C LEU A 91 -23.48 11.83 -3.34
N TYR A 92 -23.41 10.50 -3.25
CA TYR A 92 -24.13 9.75 -2.22
C TYR A 92 -23.60 10.07 -0.82
N SER A 93 -24.52 10.39 0.10
CA SER A 93 -24.27 10.51 1.52
C SER A 93 -24.23 9.15 2.23
N ALA A 94 -23.50 9.08 3.34
CA ALA A 94 -23.50 7.93 4.23
C ALA A 94 -24.76 7.85 5.13
N ILE A 95 -25.68 8.84 5.08
CA ILE A 95 -26.89 8.88 5.90
C ILE A 95 -28.03 8.13 5.17
N PRO A 96 -28.43 6.91 5.60
CA PRO A 96 -29.36 6.09 4.83
C PRO A 96 -30.77 6.71 4.76
N SER A 97 -31.21 7.38 5.83
CA SER A 97 -32.55 7.98 5.89
C SER A 97 -32.77 9.12 4.89
N LEU A 98 -31.72 9.65 4.25
CA LEU A 98 -31.89 10.66 3.20
C LEU A 98 -32.47 10.06 1.92
N TYR A 99 -32.34 8.75 1.73
CA TYR A 99 -32.85 8.08 0.53
C TYR A 99 -34.33 7.67 0.65
N ASP A 100 -34.98 7.96 1.78
CA ASP A 100 -36.43 7.83 1.93
C ASP A 100 -37.17 9.12 1.53
N ASP A 101 -36.43 10.19 1.22
CA ASP A 101 -36.94 11.49 0.82
C ASP A 101 -37.14 11.52 -0.71
N GLU A 102 -38.39 11.75 -1.15
CA GLU A 102 -38.76 11.77 -2.57
C GLU A 102 -37.99 12.84 -3.36
N ASP A 103 -37.67 13.99 -2.75
CA ASP A 103 -36.90 15.05 -3.44
C ASP A 103 -35.47 14.60 -3.74
N VAL A 104 -34.88 13.79 -2.84
CA VAL A 104 -33.54 13.24 -3.02
C VAL A 104 -33.58 12.22 -4.15
N CYS A 105 -34.58 11.34 -4.14
CA CYS A 105 -34.73 10.27 -5.12
C CYS A 105 -35.17 10.76 -6.51
N ALA A 106 -35.70 11.98 -6.60
CA ALA A 106 -35.90 12.66 -7.89
C ALA A 106 -34.57 13.07 -8.55
N THR A 107 -33.49 13.18 -7.78
CA THR A 107 -32.18 13.67 -8.28
C THR A 107 -31.17 12.53 -8.48
N VAL A 108 -31.18 11.52 -7.60
CA VAL A 108 -30.24 10.39 -7.66
C VAL A 108 -30.96 9.05 -7.62
N ASN A 109 -30.29 7.99 -8.10
CA ASN A 109 -30.84 6.64 -8.08
C ASN A 109 -30.83 6.04 -6.65
N CYS A 110 -31.85 6.36 -5.86
CA CYS A 110 -32.04 5.83 -4.51
C CYS A 110 -32.13 4.30 -4.49
N THR A 111 -32.76 3.69 -5.50
CA THR A 111 -32.88 2.23 -5.59
C THR A 111 -31.51 1.57 -5.70
N PHE A 112 -30.60 2.15 -6.49
CA PHE A 112 -29.22 1.68 -6.62
C PHE A 112 -28.50 1.68 -5.26
N ILE A 113 -28.45 2.82 -4.57
CA ILE A 113 -27.71 2.94 -3.30
C ILE A 113 -28.34 2.12 -2.17
N LYS A 114 -29.67 2.03 -2.09
CA LYS A 114 -30.38 1.21 -1.10
C LYS A 114 -30.12 -0.29 -1.26
N ASN A 115 -29.89 -0.75 -2.49
CA ASN A 115 -29.64 -2.15 -2.79
C ASN A 115 -28.15 -2.54 -2.70
N MET A 116 -27.24 -1.60 -2.41
CA MET A 116 -25.82 -1.91 -2.31
C MET A 116 -25.53 -2.75 -1.06
N GLN A 117 -24.93 -3.92 -1.27
CA GLN A 117 -24.39 -4.77 -0.20
C GLN A 117 -22.95 -4.39 0.06
N PHE A 118 -22.76 -3.64 1.13
CA PHE A 118 -21.49 -3.04 1.48
C PHE A 118 -20.58 -3.97 2.29
N THR A 119 -19.30 -4.03 1.93
CA THR A 119 -18.26 -4.71 2.68
C THR A 119 -17.32 -3.71 3.34
N LEU A 120 -16.95 -3.98 4.59
CA LEU A 120 -16.00 -3.14 5.32
C LEU A 120 -14.57 -3.45 4.88
N ARG A 121 -13.76 -2.40 4.77
CA ARG A 121 -12.32 -2.55 4.59
C ARG A 121 -11.69 -3.21 5.83
N PRO A 122 -10.77 -4.16 5.67
CA PRO A 122 -10.10 -4.80 6.81
C PRO A 122 -9.40 -3.78 7.72
N LYS A 123 -9.62 -3.91 9.03
CA LYS A 123 -8.96 -3.10 10.07
C LYS A 123 -7.60 -3.68 10.41
N GLU A 124 -6.61 -3.43 9.56
CA GLU A 124 -5.23 -3.89 9.76
C GLU A 124 -4.32 -2.71 10.11
N LYS A 125 -3.42 -2.90 11.11
CA LYS A 125 -2.48 -1.85 11.55
C LYS A 125 -1.56 -1.43 10.41
N ASN A 126 -1.03 -2.42 9.69
CA ASN A 126 -0.23 -2.19 8.49
C ASN A 126 -1.07 -2.52 7.24
N TYR A 127 -2.09 -1.70 6.99
CA TYR A 127 -2.98 -1.87 5.84
C TYR A 127 -2.21 -1.93 4.50
N ASN A 128 -1.13 -1.16 4.36
CA ASN A 128 -0.31 -1.16 3.15
C ASN A 128 0.37 -2.50 2.91
N TYR A 129 0.96 -3.10 3.95
CA TYR A 129 1.53 -4.43 3.87
C TYR A 129 0.46 -5.48 3.55
N TYR A 130 -0.66 -5.47 4.28
CA TYR A 130 -1.78 -6.39 4.01
C TYR A 130 -2.30 -6.27 2.57
N SER A 131 -2.52 -5.05 2.09
CA SER A 131 -2.98 -4.76 0.73
C SER A 131 -1.96 -5.20 -0.33
N LYS A 132 -0.66 -5.06 -0.04
CA LYS A 132 0.41 -5.58 -0.91
C LYS A 132 0.33 -7.11 -0.98
N GLN A 133 0.33 -7.80 0.16
CA GLN A 133 0.26 -9.27 0.21
C GLN A 133 -0.99 -9.82 -0.45
N PHE A 134 -2.15 -9.24 -0.12
CA PHE A 134 -3.43 -9.64 -0.70
C PHE A 134 -3.44 -9.53 -2.23
N ARG A 135 -2.92 -8.42 -2.77
CA ARG A 135 -2.78 -8.25 -4.22
C ARG A 135 -1.79 -9.25 -4.81
N THR A 136 -0.63 -9.46 -4.19
CA THR A 136 0.35 -10.46 -4.61
C THR A 136 -0.30 -11.84 -4.74
N TYR A 137 -1.04 -12.29 -3.74
CA TYR A 137 -1.73 -13.59 -3.79
C TYR A 137 -2.76 -13.68 -4.92
N ILE A 138 -3.53 -12.61 -5.16
CA ILE A 138 -4.48 -12.58 -6.29
C ILE A 138 -3.72 -12.65 -7.62
N TYR A 139 -2.62 -11.91 -7.76
CA TYR A 139 -1.84 -11.91 -8.99
C TYR A 139 -1.21 -13.27 -9.26
N GLU A 140 -0.63 -13.91 -8.25
CA GLU A 140 -0.10 -15.27 -8.34
C GLU A 140 -1.19 -16.27 -8.70
N PHE A 141 -2.36 -16.17 -8.08
CA PHE A 141 -3.50 -17.04 -8.42
C PHE A 141 -3.98 -16.86 -9.87
N LEU A 142 -4.09 -15.61 -10.34
CA LEU A 142 -4.60 -15.30 -11.68
C LEU A 142 -3.58 -15.57 -12.79
N TYR A 143 -2.29 -15.38 -12.54
CA TYR A 143 -1.25 -15.35 -13.58
C TYR A 143 -0.08 -16.31 -13.34
N GLY A 144 0.06 -16.88 -12.14
CA GLY A 144 1.19 -17.72 -11.72
C GLY A 144 1.20 -19.14 -12.29
N GLY A 145 0.49 -19.40 -13.40
CA GLY A 145 0.42 -20.69 -14.09
C GLY A 145 1.07 -20.69 -15.47
N GLY A 146 2.21 -19.99 -15.63
CA GLY A 146 2.82 -19.73 -16.94
C GLY A 146 4.32 -20.03 -17.01
N GLY A 147 4.72 -21.26 -16.67
CA GLY A 147 6.05 -21.81 -16.93
C GLY A 147 6.01 -23.32 -16.66
N GLY A 148 6.34 -24.14 -17.67
CA GLY A 148 6.12 -25.58 -17.68
C GLY A 148 6.70 -26.34 -16.47
N ASP A 149 6.08 -27.50 -16.24
CA ASP A 149 6.29 -28.50 -15.18
C ASP A 149 5.74 -28.17 -13.79
N GLY A 150 4.95 -29.13 -13.29
CA GLY A 150 4.21 -29.08 -12.03
C GLY A 150 5.10 -28.98 -10.79
N GLY A 151 5.60 -27.78 -10.51
CA GLY A 151 6.18 -27.41 -9.23
C GLY A 151 5.12 -26.86 -8.29
N SER A 152 4.85 -27.56 -7.19
CA SER A 152 4.23 -26.99 -6.00
C SER A 152 4.90 -25.65 -5.66
N VAL A 153 4.14 -24.56 -5.66
CA VAL A 153 4.60 -23.30 -5.09
C VAL A 153 4.55 -23.47 -3.56
N THR A 154 5.69 -23.80 -2.98
CA THR A 154 5.89 -23.78 -1.54
C THR A 154 5.73 -22.35 -1.06
N PHE A 155 4.79 -22.12 -0.13
CA PHE A 155 4.59 -20.85 0.54
C PHE A 155 5.89 -20.38 1.19
N ILE A 156 6.50 -19.34 0.63
CA ILE A 156 7.62 -18.66 1.25
C ILE A 156 7.04 -17.62 2.22
N ILE A 157 6.81 -18.03 3.46
CA ILE A 157 6.64 -17.08 4.56
C ILE A 157 8.07 -16.55 4.84
N PRO A 158 8.34 -15.23 4.77
CA PRO A 158 9.71 -14.72 4.81
C PRO A 158 10.35 -14.77 6.21
N TYR A 159 9.67 -15.38 7.17
CA TYR A 159 10.11 -15.53 8.54
C TYR A 159 9.69 -16.88 9.10
N ASP A 160 10.60 -17.50 9.84
CA ASP A 160 10.34 -18.66 10.68
C ASP A 160 10.06 -18.20 12.11
N VAL A 161 9.08 -18.84 12.77
CA VAL A 161 8.68 -18.52 14.14
C VAL A 161 9.19 -19.62 15.07
N GLU A 162 10.23 -19.32 15.84
CA GLU A 162 10.76 -20.21 16.88
C GLU A 162 10.06 -19.88 18.20
N THR A 163 9.37 -20.85 18.80
CA THR A 163 8.80 -20.69 20.14
C THR A 163 9.80 -21.18 21.17
N LYS A 164 10.35 -20.28 21.99
CA LYS A 164 11.18 -20.67 23.13
C LYS A 164 10.31 -20.75 24.39
N LEU A 165 10.17 -21.98 24.88
CA LEU A 165 9.52 -22.27 26.15
C LEU A 165 10.58 -22.19 27.25
N ILE A 166 10.37 -21.32 28.24
CA ILE A 166 11.23 -21.21 29.42
C ILE A 166 10.41 -21.71 30.61
N GLU A 167 10.84 -22.81 31.24
CA GLU A 167 10.15 -23.32 32.44
C GLU A 167 10.16 -22.27 33.56
N GLY A 168 8.96 -21.88 34.01
CA GLY A 168 8.76 -20.89 35.06
C GLY A 168 8.75 -19.42 34.61
N GLY A 169 8.95 -19.13 33.31
CA GLY A 169 8.94 -17.77 32.74
C GLY A 169 7.79 -17.51 31.75
N LYS A 170 7.72 -16.30 31.20
CA LYS A 170 6.83 -15.99 30.06
C LYS A 170 7.37 -16.66 28.80
N ASN A 171 6.51 -17.28 28.00
CA ASN A 171 6.88 -17.84 26.70
C ASN A 171 7.03 -16.71 25.68
N PHE A 172 8.09 -16.75 24.87
CA PHE A 172 8.33 -15.76 23.81
C PHE A 172 8.43 -16.45 22.44
N GLN A 173 7.88 -15.78 21.42
CA GLN A 173 8.07 -16.15 20.02
C GLN A 173 9.17 -15.28 19.44
N ILE A 174 10.20 -15.92 18.88
CA ILE A 174 11.31 -15.24 18.19
C ILE A 174 11.08 -15.46 16.70
N CYS A 175 10.94 -14.37 15.95
CA CYS A 175 10.83 -14.42 14.49
C CYS A 175 12.22 -14.26 13.89
N ARG A 176 12.67 -15.22 13.08
CA ARG A 176 13.90 -15.11 12.31
C ARG A 176 13.56 -14.98 10.83
N MET A 177 14.07 -13.93 10.18
CA MET A 177 13.99 -13.80 8.73
C MET A 177 15.16 -14.54 8.10
N GLU A 178 14.97 -15.83 7.81
CA GLU A 178 15.98 -16.64 7.12
C GLU A 178 15.74 -16.71 5.60
N HIS A 179 14.59 -16.19 5.14
CA HIS A 179 14.21 -16.30 3.74
C HIS A 179 14.82 -15.18 2.87
N THR A 180 15.59 -15.58 1.86
CA THR A 180 16.25 -14.71 0.87
C THR A 180 15.30 -13.71 0.20
N SER A 181 14.04 -14.06 0.01
CA SER A 181 13.00 -13.19 -0.57
C SER A 181 12.61 -12.02 0.34
N GLY A 182 12.59 -12.22 1.67
CA GLY A 182 12.37 -11.16 2.65
C GLY A 182 13.53 -10.17 2.65
N THR A 183 14.75 -10.68 2.59
CA THR A 183 15.98 -9.88 2.48
C THR A 183 16.00 -9.05 1.20
N ILE A 184 15.59 -9.61 0.05
CA ILE A 184 15.51 -8.86 -1.23
C ILE A 184 14.50 -7.70 -1.15
N ILE A 185 13.37 -7.89 -0.48
CA ILE A 185 12.35 -6.83 -0.34
C ILE A 185 12.87 -5.69 0.55
N ILE A 186 13.53 -6.03 1.67
CA ILE A 186 14.14 -5.03 2.55
C ILE A 186 15.25 -4.29 1.83
N TRP A 187 16.11 -5.03 1.12
CA TRP A 187 17.20 -4.47 0.33
C TRP A 187 16.70 -3.53 -0.77
N SER A 188 15.61 -3.89 -1.46
CA SER A 188 14.98 -3.01 -2.46
C SER A 188 14.38 -1.73 -1.85
N MET A 189 13.85 -1.79 -0.63
CA MET A 189 13.37 -0.60 0.08
C MET A 189 14.51 0.29 0.59
N GLU A 190 15.64 -0.29 0.94
CA GLU A 190 16.85 0.43 1.33
C GLU A 190 17.53 1.10 0.11
N GLU A 191 17.59 0.39 -1.02
CA GLU A 191 18.17 0.90 -2.27
C GLU A 191 17.38 2.09 -2.82
N THR A 192 16.04 2.04 -2.75
CA THR A 192 15.17 3.13 -3.25
C THR A 192 15.15 4.39 -2.36
N TYR A 193 15.59 4.30 -1.10
CA TYR A 193 15.58 5.43 -0.18
C TYR A 193 16.51 6.56 -0.62
N ASN A 194 17.73 6.23 -1.06
CA ASN A 194 18.70 7.22 -1.51
C ASN A 194 18.27 7.85 -2.83
N ASP A 195 17.72 7.06 -3.76
CA ASP A 195 17.17 7.54 -5.03
C ASP A 195 16.11 8.63 -4.84
N ILE A 196 15.16 8.42 -3.92
CA ILE A 196 14.13 9.41 -3.60
C ILE A 196 14.73 10.70 -3.04
N ARG A 197 15.73 10.60 -2.16
CA ARG A 197 16.37 11.77 -1.54
C ARG A 197 17.07 12.66 -2.58
N PHE A 198 17.81 12.06 -3.52
CA PHE A 198 18.49 12.81 -4.59
C PHE A 198 17.51 13.43 -5.59
N LEU A 199 16.42 12.74 -5.91
CA LEU A 199 15.36 13.27 -6.74
C LEU A 199 14.71 14.50 -6.11
N VAL A 200 14.45 14.47 -4.80
CA VAL A 200 13.93 15.63 -4.06
C VAL A 200 14.93 16.80 -4.08
N LEU A 201 16.23 16.54 -3.95
CA LEU A 201 17.27 17.58 -4.06
C LEU A 201 17.32 18.20 -5.46
N ALA A 202 17.18 17.41 -6.53
CA ALA A 202 17.13 17.92 -7.90
C ALA A 202 15.98 18.93 -8.08
N ILE A 203 14.78 18.60 -7.59
CA ILE A 203 13.61 19.48 -7.65
C ILE A 203 13.87 20.81 -6.92
N TYR A 204 14.52 20.78 -5.75
CA TYR A 204 14.88 22.02 -5.04
C TYR A 204 15.85 22.89 -5.83
N MET A 205 16.82 22.29 -6.52
CA MET A 205 17.78 23.00 -7.36
C MET A 205 17.09 23.64 -8.57
N ASP A 206 16.13 22.95 -9.19
CA ASP A 206 15.31 23.51 -10.27
C ASP A 206 14.54 24.76 -9.84
N ILE A 207 13.91 24.70 -8.66
CA ILE A 207 13.20 25.86 -8.08
C ILE A 207 14.16 27.03 -7.85
N PHE A 208 15.35 26.76 -7.32
CA PHE A 208 16.38 27.79 -7.10
C PHE A 208 16.81 28.46 -8.42
N PHE A 209 17.07 27.68 -9.47
CA PHE A 209 17.43 28.24 -10.77
C PHE A 209 16.30 29.00 -11.44
N PHE A 210 15.06 28.58 -11.24
CA PHE A 210 13.89 29.32 -11.72
C PHE A 210 13.79 30.71 -11.05
N ILE A 211 14.04 30.80 -9.74
CA ILE A 211 14.12 32.08 -9.03
C ILE A 211 15.27 32.94 -9.57
N LEU A 212 16.45 32.35 -9.79
CA LEU A 212 17.60 33.05 -10.35
C LEU A 212 17.30 33.59 -11.76
N PHE A 213 16.61 32.82 -12.59
CA PHE A 213 16.14 33.24 -13.90
C PHE A 213 15.22 34.45 -13.83
N ILE A 214 14.27 34.46 -12.89
CA ILE A 214 13.38 35.61 -12.65
C ILE A 214 14.20 36.85 -12.25
N ILE A 215 15.18 36.71 -11.37
CA ILE A 215 16.04 37.82 -10.93
C ILE A 215 16.79 38.40 -12.14
N VAL A 216 17.42 37.54 -12.94
CA VAL A 216 18.14 37.93 -14.15
C VAL A 216 17.23 38.67 -15.14
N ASN A 217 16.01 38.19 -15.35
CA ASN A 217 15.06 38.81 -16.27
C ASN A 217 14.59 40.21 -15.82
N ASN A 218 14.70 40.51 -14.52
CA ASN A 218 14.39 41.83 -13.97
C ASN A 218 15.59 42.79 -13.97
N LEU A 219 16.81 42.32 -14.28
CA LEU A 219 17.97 43.19 -14.43
C LEU A 219 17.94 43.87 -15.80
N LYS A 220 17.89 45.21 -15.81
CA LYS A 220 17.99 46.01 -17.04
C LYS A 220 19.44 46.01 -17.53
N ILE A 221 19.80 45.04 -18.37
CA ILE A 221 21.11 44.93 -18.99
C ILE A 221 21.00 45.48 -20.41
N ASP A 222 21.56 46.67 -20.65
CA ASP A 222 21.46 47.35 -21.95
C ASP A 222 22.33 46.70 -23.04
N HIS A 223 23.34 45.91 -22.66
CA HIS A 223 24.18 45.16 -23.59
C HIS A 223 23.57 43.80 -23.95
N TYR A 224 23.00 43.71 -25.17
CA TYR A 224 22.33 42.49 -25.66
C TYR A 224 23.23 41.24 -25.62
N LEU A 225 24.52 41.38 -25.96
CA LEU A 225 25.46 40.26 -26.03
C LEU A 225 25.71 39.66 -24.64
N LEU A 226 25.75 40.51 -23.61
CA LEU A 226 25.93 40.08 -22.22
C LEU A 226 24.68 39.37 -21.70
N SER A 227 23.49 39.94 -21.96
CA SER A 227 22.22 39.32 -21.58
C SER A 227 22.04 37.94 -22.22
N PHE A 228 22.28 37.82 -23.53
CA PHE A 228 22.21 36.56 -24.25
C PHE A 228 23.20 35.52 -23.71
N THR A 229 24.45 35.92 -23.48
CA THR A 229 25.48 35.01 -22.92
C THR A 229 25.08 34.49 -21.55
N LEU A 230 24.52 35.37 -20.70
CA LEU A 230 24.14 35.03 -19.34
C LEU A 230 22.95 34.05 -19.29
N TYR A 231 21.94 34.20 -20.17
CA TYR A 231 20.85 33.23 -20.28
C TYR A 231 21.34 31.85 -20.73
N ASN A 232 22.22 31.79 -21.73
CA ASN A 232 22.76 30.52 -22.21
C ASN A 232 23.55 29.78 -21.13
N ILE A 233 24.38 30.51 -20.37
CA ILE A 233 25.12 29.95 -19.24
C ILE A 233 24.15 29.36 -18.21
N LEU A 234 23.06 30.06 -17.90
CA LEU A 234 22.07 29.58 -16.94
C LEU A 234 21.36 28.30 -17.40
N TYR A 235 20.93 28.23 -18.66
CA TYR A 235 20.28 27.02 -19.20
C TYR A 235 21.21 25.81 -19.25
N ILE A 236 22.49 26.03 -19.60
CA ILE A 236 23.51 24.98 -19.58
C ILE A 236 23.73 24.50 -18.13
N LEU A 237 23.82 25.42 -17.17
CA LEU A 237 23.97 25.08 -15.75
C LEU A 237 22.82 24.22 -15.23
N ILE A 238 21.56 24.60 -15.51
CA ILE A 238 20.37 23.83 -15.12
C ILE A 238 20.46 22.40 -15.68
N SER A 239 20.75 22.28 -16.97
CA SER A 239 20.81 20.98 -17.66
C SER A 239 21.91 20.08 -17.11
N VAL A 240 23.11 20.64 -16.87
CA VAL A 240 24.25 19.91 -16.31
C VAL A 240 23.97 19.47 -14.88
N ILE A 241 23.40 20.35 -14.05
CA ILE A 241 23.11 20.05 -12.65
C ILE A 241 22.04 18.96 -12.53
N ASN A 242 20.96 19.03 -13.31
CA ASN A 242 19.95 17.97 -13.32
C ASN A 242 20.50 16.63 -13.78
N TYR A 243 21.37 16.65 -14.80
CA TYR A 243 22.04 15.43 -15.24
C TYR A 243 22.93 14.84 -14.13
N LEU A 244 23.69 15.67 -13.42
CA LEU A 244 24.51 15.23 -12.28
C LEU A 244 23.65 14.66 -11.13
N PHE A 245 22.51 15.27 -10.83
CA PHE A 245 21.62 14.78 -9.76
C PHE A 245 20.83 13.53 -10.11
N ILE A 246 20.59 13.24 -11.39
CA ILE A 246 19.86 12.03 -11.82
C ILE A 246 20.82 10.88 -12.11
N TYR A 247 21.94 11.15 -12.78
CA TYR A 247 22.86 10.12 -13.24
C TYR A 247 24.21 10.15 -12.52
N GLY A 248 24.71 11.35 -12.20
CA GLY A 248 25.99 11.53 -11.52
C GLY A 248 26.01 10.91 -10.13
N TYR A 249 24.93 11.06 -9.35
CA TYR A 249 24.88 10.46 -8.01
C TYR A 249 24.96 8.94 -8.04
N ARG A 250 24.37 8.27 -9.06
CA ARG A 250 24.41 6.81 -9.18
C ARG A 250 25.83 6.32 -9.39
N ILE A 251 26.57 6.99 -10.28
CA ILE A 251 27.99 6.70 -10.54
C ILE A 251 28.82 6.92 -9.28
N ILE A 252 28.61 8.05 -8.58
CA ILE A 252 29.34 8.35 -7.34
C ILE A 252 29.00 7.35 -6.24
N TYR A 253 27.72 7.00 -6.08
CA TYR A 253 27.24 6.06 -5.08
C TYR A 253 27.80 4.66 -5.31
N GLU A 254 27.75 4.15 -6.54
CA GLU A 254 28.35 2.87 -6.92
C GLU A 254 29.86 2.87 -6.66
N THR A 255 30.56 3.96 -6.99
CA THR A 255 32.01 4.08 -6.75
C THR A 255 32.35 4.06 -5.25
N ILE A 256 31.59 4.77 -4.42
CA ILE A 256 31.79 4.77 -2.96
C ILE A 256 31.45 3.41 -2.35
N LYS A 257 30.38 2.77 -2.84
CA LYS A 257 29.96 1.45 -2.39
C LYS A 257 31.02 0.38 -2.67
N ILE A 258 31.59 0.36 -3.87
CA ILE A 258 32.68 -0.56 -4.26
C ILE A 258 33.89 -0.40 -3.33
N ASN A 259 34.32 0.84 -3.07
CA ASN A 259 35.46 1.09 -2.19
C ASN A 259 35.23 0.59 -0.75
N ASN A 260 34.01 0.76 -0.22
CA ASN A 260 33.66 0.29 1.12
C ASN A 260 33.59 -1.24 1.18
N GLU A 261 33.04 -1.91 0.16
CA GLU A 261 33.00 -3.38 0.08
C GLU A 261 34.40 -3.99 -0.03
N GLU A 262 35.31 -3.37 -0.78
CA GLU A 262 36.71 -3.78 -0.84
C GLU A 262 37.41 -3.64 0.53
N GLU A 263 37.16 -2.54 1.25
CA GLU A 263 37.72 -2.32 2.59
C GLU A 263 37.19 -3.34 3.61
N GLU A 264 35.90 -3.68 3.54
CA GLU A 264 35.27 -4.69 4.40
C GLU A 264 35.78 -6.10 4.11
N LEU A 265 35.97 -6.46 2.83
CA LEU A 265 36.54 -7.74 2.42
C LEU A 265 38.01 -7.89 2.85
N ILE A 266 38.81 -6.83 2.77
CA ILE A 266 40.19 -6.81 3.30
C ILE A 266 40.20 -7.02 4.82
N LYS A 267 39.23 -6.47 5.54
CA LYS A 267 39.11 -6.63 6.99
C LYS A 267 38.73 -8.07 7.37
N GLN A 268 37.75 -8.66 6.69
CA GLN A 268 37.32 -10.05 6.93
C GLN A 268 38.43 -11.06 6.61
N LEU A 269 39.21 -10.84 5.53
CA LEU A 269 40.37 -11.68 5.22
C LEU A 269 41.40 -11.63 6.34
N LYS A 270 41.72 -10.45 6.88
CA LYS A 270 42.68 -10.31 7.99
C LYS A 270 42.22 -11.00 9.27
N GLU A 271 40.92 -11.06 9.53
CA GLU A 271 40.36 -11.77 10.69
C GLU A 271 40.37 -13.30 10.46
N ASN A 272 40.01 -13.78 9.26
CA ASN A 272 40.02 -15.21 8.93
C ASN A 272 41.44 -15.82 8.87
N PHE A 273 42.47 -15.03 8.56
CA PHE A 273 43.87 -15.48 8.67
C PHE A 273 44.39 -15.48 10.10
N LYS A 274 43.60 -15.00 11.08
CA LYS A 274 43.95 -15.00 12.50
C LYS A 274 43.42 -16.23 13.25
N ASP A 275 42.36 -16.86 12.74
CA ASP A 275 41.63 -17.96 13.42
C ASP A 275 41.86 -19.36 12.81
N ASN A 276 42.48 -19.48 11.63
CA ASN A 276 42.70 -20.76 10.94
C ASN A 276 43.94 -21.57 11.41
N ASP A 277 44.56 -21.21 12.53
CA ASP A 277 45.60 -22.06 13.15
C ASP A 277 45.02 -23.12 14.12
N GLU A 278 43.71 -23.10 14.39
CA GLU A 278 43.03 -24.07 15.26
C GLU A 278 41.82 -24.70 14.54
N ASP A 279 41.75 -26.04 14.54
CA ASP A 279 40.56 -26.85 14.20
C ASP A 279 40.29 -27.25 12.73
N VAL A 280 41.19 -28.06 12.18
CA VAL A 280 40.87 -29.05 11.12
C VAL A 280 40.58 -30.41 11.77
N GLU A 281 39.33 -30.70 12.14
CA GLU A 281 38.83 -32.10 12.12
C GLU A 281 37.29 -32.20 12.28
N ARG A 282 36.67 -32.95 11.36
CA ARG A 282 35.51 -33.85 11.52
C ARG A 282 34.11 -33.49 11.00
N ILE A 283 33.80 -34.21 9.91
CA ILE A 283 32.72 -35.21 9.74
C ILE A 283 31.47 -34.82 8.96
N THR A 284 31.28 -35.63 7.91
CA THR A 284 30.25 -35.78 6.90
C THR A 284 29.02 -36.61 7.32
N THR A 285 27.99 -36.57 6.44
CA THR A 285 27.00 -37.63 6.03
C THR A 285 25.57 -37.71 6.64
N SER A 286 24.61 -37.15 5.88
CA SER A 286 23.39 -37.72 5.20
C SER A 286 22.36 -38.64 5.90
N THR A 287 21.05 -38.39 5.67
CA THR A 287 20.10 -39.18 4.80
C THR A 287 18.60 -38.77 4.90
N SER A 288 17.81 -39.13 3.88
CA SER A 288 16.49 -38.63 3.43
C SER A 288 15.33 -39.65 3.56
N LYS A 289 14.04 -39.23 3.45
CA LYS A 289 12.86 -40.10 3.12
C LYS A 289 11.62 -39.32 2.59
N SER A 290 10.81 -39.99 1.74
CA SER A 290 9.77 -39.46 0.81
C SER A 290 8.31 -39.45 1.33
N TYR A 291 7.42 -38.74 0.62
CA TYR A 291 6.00 -38.47 0.95
C TYR A 291 5.00 -39.02 -0.09
N ASN A 292 3.78 -39.38 0.35
CA ASN A 292 2.63 -39.77 -0.48
C ASN A 292 1.52 -38.70 -0.41
N ASN A 293 0.80 -38.53 -1.53
CA ASN A 293 -0.21 -37.49 -1.79
C ASN A 293 -1.65 -37.86 -1.36
N THR A 294 -2.43 -36.85 -0.93
CA THR A 294 -3.89 -36.80 -1.15
C THR A 294 -4.40 -35.35 -1.31
N SER A 295 -5.45 -35.21 -2.11
CA SER A 295 -6.03 -34.03 -2.80
C SER A 295 -6.02 -32.65 -2.11
N ASN A 296 -5.30 -31.70 -2.72
CA ASN A 296 -5.13 -30.29 -2.30
C ASN A 296 -6.29 -29.33 -2.65
N GLN A 297 -7.29 -29.77 -3.41
CA GLN A 297 -8.24 -28.86 -4.05
C GLN A 297 -9.28 -28.29 -3.05
N ASP A 298 -9.71 -29.07 -2.06
CA ASP A 298 -10.64 -28.61 -1.00
C ASP A 298 -9.97 -27.75 0.07
N ILE A 299 -8.63 -27.78 0.16
CA ILE A 299 -7.87 -27.03 1.17
C ILE A 299 -7.76 -25.54 0.76
N PHE A 300 -7.67 -25.28 -0.54
CA PHE A 300 -7.42 -23.94 -1.08
C PHE A 300 -8.65 -23.01 -0.96
N THR A 301 -9.83 -23.51 -1.33
CA THR A 301 -11.12 -22.78 -1.21
C THR A 301 -11.45 -22.46 0.25
N ASN A 302 -11.17 -23.38 1.17
CA ASN A 302 -11.40 -23.19 2.60
C ASN A 302 -10.46 -22.12 3.21
N LYS A 303 -9.20 -22.04 2.76
CA LYS A 303 -8.27 -21.00 3.24
C LYS A 303 -8.65 -19.60 2.76
N LEU A 304 -9.06 -19.45 1.50
CA LEU A 304 -9.51 -18.16 0.96
C LEU A 304 -10.79 -17.66 1.64
N LEU A 305 -11.76 -18.56 1.90
CA LEU A 305 -12.95 -18.24 2.69
C LEU A 305 -12.59 -17.81 4.12
N ASN A 306 -11.66 -18.50 4.80
CA ASN A 306 -11.26 -18.17 6.17
C ASN A 306 -10.59 -16.78 6.28
N TYR A 307 -9.88 -16.32 5.25
CA TYR A 307 -9.36 -14.95 5.20
C TYR A 307 -10.45 -13.91 4.97
N HIS A 308 -11.46 -14.22 4.13
CA HIS A 308 -12.54 -13.29 3.79
C HIS A 308 -13.58 -13.13 4.91
N TYR A 309 -13.82 -14.17 5.72
CA TYR A 309 -14.81 -14.17 6.81
C TYR A 309 -14.22 -13.88 8.21
N ARG A 310 -13.00 -13.33 8.29
CA ARG A 310 -12.39 -12.97 9.57
C ARG A 310 -13.04 -11.70 10.15
N VAL A 311 -14.23 -11.84 10.72
CA VAL A 311 -14.95 -10.76 11.40
C VAL A 311 -14.27 -10.44 12.74
N SER A 312 -13.97 -9.16 12.98
CA SER A 312 -13.61 -8.66 14.31
C SER A 312 -14.87 -8.68 15.21
N ILE A 313 -14.90 -9.60 16.17
CA ILE A 313 -15.91 -9.61 17.24
C ILE A 313 -15.80 -8.30 18.02
N THR A 314 -16.89 -7.54 18.11
CA THR A 314 -17.05 -6.53 19.16
C THR A 314 -18.46 -6.55 19.74
N SER A 315 -18.47 -6.64 21.08
CA SER A 315 -19.48 -6.22 22.08
C SER A 315 -20.90 -6.82 22.02
N LYS A 316 -21.15 -7.68 23.02
CA LYS A 316 -22.46 -8.15 23.51
C LYS A 316 -23.29 -7.02 24.15
N ASN A 317 -24.62 -7.18 24.10
CA ASN A 317 -25.53 -6.97 25.23
C ASN A 317 -26.53 -8.16 25.28
N SER A 318 -26.38 -9.02 26.30
CA SER A 318 -27.37 -9.42 27.35
C SER A 318 -28.46 -10.41 26.86
N TYR A 319 -28.66 -11.62 27.39
CA TYR A 319 -28.71 -12.11 28.78
C TYR A 319 -28.33 -13.62 28.94
N SER A 320 -27.86 -13.95 30.14
CA SER A 320 -27.87 -15.20 30.94
C SER A 320 -27.08 -16.48 30.56
N SER A 321 -26.14 -16.77 31.48
CA SER A 321 -25.80 -18.03 32.19
C SER A 321 -24.74 -19.04 31.66
N GLN A 322 -23.73 -19.19 32.55
CA GLN A 322 -22.88 -20.35 32.91
C GLN A 322 -21.49 -20.56 32.26
N ASN A 323 -20.49 -20.13 33.05
CA ASN A 323 -19.23 -20.78 33.46
C ASN A 323 -18.46 -21.70 32.49
N VAL A 324 -17.26 -21.27 32.05
CA VAL A 324 -15.98 -22.03 32.14
C VAL A 324 -14.81 -21.04 32.26
N ILE A 325 -13.82 -21.43 33.08
CA ILE A 325 -12.65 -20.71 33.59
C ILE A 325 -11.52 -20.54 32.54
N GLU A 326 -10.93 -19.34 32.56
CA GLU A 326 -9.59 -18.85 32.18
C GLU A 326 -8.55 -19.69 31.41
N LYS A 327 -7.88 -19.05 30.43
CA LYS A 327 -6.49 -18.56 30.62
C LYS A 327 -6.06 -17.54 29.55
N ASN A 328 -5.43 -16.46 30.03
CA ASN A 328 -4.96 -15.30 29.29
C ASN A 328 -3.85 -15.65 28.28
N LEU A 329 -4.07 -15.32 27.01
CA LEU A 329 -3.05 -15.16 25.98
C LEU A 329 -2.95 -13.66 25.69
N GLU A 330 -1.91 -13.00 26.20
CA GLU A 330 -1.53 -11.68 25.69
C GLU A 330 -0.99 -11.85 24.27
N LYS A 331 -1.80 -11.47 23.28
CA LYS A 331 -1.40 -11.40 21.88
C LYS A 331 -0.46 -10.22 21.68
N ASN A 332 0.84 -10.49 21.71
CA ASN A 332 1.80 -9.64 21.02
C ASN A 332 1.85 -10.12 19.56
N ASN A 333 1.09 -9.44 18.71
CA ASN A 333 1.20 -9.60 17.27
C ASN A 333 2.47 -8.87 16.81
N CYS A 334 3.25 -9.50 15.94
CA CYS A 334 4.18 -8.80 15.06
C CYS A 334 3.44 -7.77 14.20
#